data_AF-A0A5M9JG96-F1
#
_entry.id   AF-A0A5M9JG96-F1
#
_cell.length_a   1.000
_cell.length_b   1.000
_cell.length_c   1.000
_cell.angle_alpha   90.00
_cell.angle_beta   90.00
_cell.angle_gamma   90.00
#
_symmetry.space_group_name_H-M   'P 1'
#
loop_
_entity.id
_entity.type
_entity.pdbx_description
1 polymer ?
#
loop_
_entity_poly.entity_id
_entity_poly.type
_entity_poly.pdbx_seq_one_letter_code
_entity_poly.pdbx_strand_id
1 'polypeptide(L)'
;MSCIAINCSSVIPPPLQPNPDVAGTGVIVGFVATAYLTLLLLLIFYLLGFHETWSKNANKSNQIDSIVFEKFSKWFLFSKTPSYKWGGPVRAMIMVLSDQQIVTGLAILIAGYAQLSCSIDAYHWQIMASLAWFSSVTHLTTLTLLQDYLKQRPALRILRVFWLLVAVLWGTMGLFNTRKSIELYNNPPSWAQADFGKFPPYDGLEENGWAFGQIISVLLLAVPLLTMAEGLSDVYAMPSNSQAISLSTTNNTQHVIQYQPEGNWSYHQARTMSYTRNCGGNEV
;
A
#
# COMPACT_ATOMS: atom_id res chain seq x y z
N MET A 1 -24.83 11.64 5.37
CA MET A 1 -24.57 12.54 4.22
C MET A 1 -25.93 13.02 3.73
N SER A 2 -26.21 14.31 3.83
CA SER A 2 -27.51 14.88 3.45
C SER A 2 -27.50 15.18 1.96
N CYS A 3 -28.44 14.63 1.21
CA CYS A 3 -28.53 14.85 -0.23
C CYS A 3 -29.36 16.11 -0.50
N ILE A 4 -28.92 16.92 -1.46
CA ILE A 4 -29.68 18.10 -1.90
C ILE A 4 -30.91 17.59 -2.65
N ALA A 5 -32.10 18.01 -2.23
CA ALA A 5 -33.34 17.67 -2.91
C ALA A 5 -33.35 18.34 -4.30
N ILE A 6 -33.38 17.53 -5.36
CA ILE A 6 -33.48 18.03 -6.72
C ILE A 6 -34.92 18.48 -6.97
N ASN A 7 -35.12 19.78 -7.26
CA ASN A 7 -36.43 20.31 -7.61
C ASN A 7 -36.72 20.04 -9.09
N CYS A 8 -37.49 18.99 -9.36
CA CYS A 8 -37.91 18.58 -10.71
C CYS A 8 -38.85 19.58 -11.41
N SER A 9 -39.20 20.70 -10.78
CA SER A 9 -40.04 21.76 -11.39
C SER A 9 -39.21 22.76 -12.23
N SER A 10 -37.88 22.67 -12.17
CA SER A 10 -36.98 23.53 -12.93
C SER A 10 -36.55 22.84 -14.23
N VAL A 11 -36.69 23.54 -15.37
CA VAL A 11 -36.35 23.04 -16.73
C VAL A 11 -34.83 22.88 -16.93
N ILE A 12 -34.03 23.42 -16.02
CA ILE A 12 -32.58 23.33 -16.03
C ILE A 12 -32.17 22.72 -14.68
N PRO A 13 -31.65 21.47 -14.65
CA PRO A 13 -31.14 20.91 -13.42
C PRO A 13 -29.96 21.78 -12.92
N PRO A 14 -29.85 22.01 -11.61
CA PRO A 14 -28.70 22.73 -11.07
C PRO A 14 -27.41 21.98 -11.41
N PRO A 15 -26.27 22.70 -11.58
CA PRO A 15 -24.98 22.06 -11.85
C PRO A 15 -24.69 21.03 -10.76
N LEU A 16 -24.24 19.83 -11.17
CA LEU A 16 -23.87 18.76 -10.26
C LEU A 16 -22.63 19.17 -9.48
N GLN A 17 -22.81 19.50 -8.21
CA GLN A 17 -21.70 19.88 -7.34
C GLN A 17 -21.10 18.63 -6.68
N PRO A 18 -19.79 18.39 -6.85
CA PRO A 18 -19.10 17.30 -6.17
C PRO A 18 -19.05 17.54 -4.67
N ASN A 19 -19.06 16.46 -3.89
CA ASN A 19 -18.83 16.57 -2.46
C ASN A 19 -17.31 16.65 -2.17
N PRO A 20 -16.78 17.79 -1.68
CA PRO A 20 -15.35 17.95 -1.41
C PRO A 20 -14.82 17.01 -0.30
N ASP A 21 -15.69 16.47 0.55
CA ASP A 21 -15.30 15.47 1.58
C ASP A 21 -14.90 14.12 0.97
N VAL A 22 -15.35 13.80 -0.24
CA VAL A 22 -15.19 12.47 -0.83
C VAL A 22 -14.34 12.48 -2.08
N ALA A 23 -14.50 13.50 -2.92
CA ALA A 23 -13.73 13.64 -4.15
C ALA A 23 -13.01 14.99 -4.24
N GLY A 24 -12.80 15.67 -3.10
CA GLY A 24 -12.01 16.90 -3.07
C GLY A 24 -10.53 16.66 -3.34
N THR A 25 -9.88 17.67 -3.90
CA THR A 25 -8.46 17.63 -4.28
C THR A 25 -7.54 17.14 -3.15
N GLY A 26 -7.76 17.53 -1.89
CA GLY A 26 -6.94 17.08 -0.76
C GLY A 26 -7.02 15.56 -0.48
N VAL A 27 -8.20 14.96 -0.66
CA VAL A 27 -8.39 13.51 -0.50
C VAL A 27 -7.63 12.76 -1.60
N ILE A 28 -7.76 13.23 -2.84
CA ILE A 28 -7.08 12.65 -4.01
C ILE A 28 -5.56 12.75 -3.83
N VAL A 29 -5.04 13.94 -3.52
CA VAL A 29 -3.60 14.16 -3.31
C VAL A 29 -3.06 13.28 -2.19
N GLY A 30 -3.75 13.23 -1.04
CA GLY A 30 -3.33 12.39 0.08
C GLY A 30 -3.27 10.91 -0.28
N PHE A 31 -4.30 10.40 -0.95
CA PHE A 31 -4.39 9.00 -1.37
C PHE A 31 -3.34 8.62 -2.42
N VAL A 32 -3.12 9.50 -3.39
CA VAL A 32 -2.15 9.29 -4.46
C VAL A 32 -0.73 9.39 -3.90
N ALA A 33 -0.49 10.34 -2.99
CA ALA A 33 0.79 10.48 -2.29
C ALA A 33 1.12 9.23 -1.45
N THR A 34 0.16 8.68 -0.69
CA THR A 34 0.39 7.44 0.08
C THR A 34 0.69 6.25 -0.84
N ALA A 35 0.00 6.12 -1.98
CA ALA A 35 0.27 5.04 -2.94
C ALA A 35 1.68 5.17 -3.53
N TYR A 36 2.05 6.36 -4.02
CA TYR A 36 3.39 6.59 -4.57
C TYR A 36 4.48 6.44 -3.52
N LEU A 37 4.25 6.89 -2.29
CA LEU A 37 5.18 6.68 -1.18
C LEU A 37 5.36 5.18 -0.91
N THR A 38 4.28 4.40 -0.91
CA THR A 38 4.33 2.94 -0.73
C THR A 38 5.15 2.29 -1.84
N LEU A 39 4.88 2.63 -3.10
CA LEU A 39 5.61 2.10 -4.26
C LEU A 39 7.09 2.50 -4.24
N LEU A 40 7.40 3.75 -3.85
CA LEU A 40 8.77 4.24 -3.74
C LEU A 40 9.53 3.52 -2.62
N LEU A 41 8.94 3.39 -1.44
CA LEU A 41 9.54 2.67 -0.32
C LEU A 41 9.76 1.20 -0.66
N LEU A 42 8.82 0.58 -1.37
CA LEU A 42 8.90 -0.79 -1.82
C LEU A 42 9.97 -0.99 -2.91
N LEU A 43 10.11 -0.03 -3.83
CA LEU A 43 11.19 0.00 -4.81
C LEU A 43 12.55 0.14 -4.12
N ILE A 44 12.67 1.07 -3.17
CA ILE A 44 13.88 1.28 -2.37
C ILE A 44 14.21 0.00 -1.57
N PHE A 45 13.21 -0.61 -0.94
CA PHE A 45 13.37 -1.85 -0.17
C PHE A 45 13.89 -3.01 -1.03
N TYR A 46 13.39 -3.12 -2.26
CA TYR A 46 13.84 -4.09 -3.25
C TYR A 46 15.28 -3.80 -3.73
N LEU A 47 15.56 -2.56 -4.15
CA LEU A 47 16.89 -2.16 -4.66
C LEU A 47 17.98 -2.26 -3.59
N LEU A 48 17.65 -2.03 -2.33
CA LEU A 48 18.58 -2.13 -1.20
C LEU A 48 18.81 -3.56 -0.73
N GLY A 49 18.07 -4.54 -1.25
CA GLY A 49 18.26 -5.93 -0.87
C GLY A 49 17.98 -6.19 0.61
N PHE A 50 17.10 -5.40 1.25
CA PHE A 50 16.65 -5.67 2.64
C PHE A 50 15.87 -6.99 2.78
N HIS A 51 15.72 -7.74 1.69
CA HIS A 51 15.22 -9.08 1.69
C HIS A 51 16.27 -10.07 2.28
N GLU A 52 16.27 -10.23 3.61
CA GLU A 52 17.15 -11.15 4.35
C GLU A 52 17.04 -12.63 3.91
N THR A 53 15.88 -13.05 3.42
CA THR A 53 15.58 -14.45 3.02
C THR A 53 16.04 -14.85 1.61
N TRP A 54 16.25 -13.91 0.68
CA TRP A 54 16.71 -14.20 -0.69
C TRP A 54 18.21 -14.45 -0.71
N SER A 55 18.97 -13.76 0.15
CA SER A 55 20.40 -13.96 0.31
C SER A 55 20.74 -15.38 0.81
N LYS A 56 19.94 -15.98 1.70
CA LYS A 56 20.19 -17.34 2.22
C LYS A 56 19.93 -18.45 1.20
N ASN A 57 19.20 -18.17 0.12
CA ASN A 57 18.88 -19.11 -0.97
C ASN A 57 19.50 -18.65 -2.30
N ALA A 58 20.64 -17.95 -2.24
CA ALA A 58 21.35 -17.36 -3.39
C ALA A 58 21.62 -18.36 -4.53
N ASN A 59 21.70 -19.67 -4.23
CA ASN A 59 21.89 -20.71 -5.25
C ASN A 59 20.66 -20.94 -6.17
N LYS A 60 19.56 -20.20 -5.96
CA LYS A 60 18.32 -20.31 -6.74
C LYS A 60 17.64 -18.97 -7.03
N SER A 61 18.38 -17.86 -6.95
CA SER A 61 17.86 -16.53 -7.29
C SER A 61 17.67 -16.37 -8.81
N ASN A 62 16.63 -15.64 -9.24
CA ASN A 62 16.45 -15.32 -10.65
C ASN A 62 17.65 -14.50 -11.16
N GLN A 63 18.16 -14.84 -12.35
CA GLN A 63 19.31 -14.15 -12.97
C GLN A 63 19.06 -12.65 -13.20
N ILE A 64 17.80 -12.23 -13.30
CA ILE A 64 17.43 -10.82 -13.47
C ILE A 64 17.68 -10.05 -12.18
N ASP A 65 17.39 -10.65 -11.02
CA ASP A 65 17.52 -9.97 -9.72
C ASP A 65 18.99 -9.68 -9.38
N SER A 66 19.92 -10.56 -9.78
CA SER A 66 21.35 -10.33 -9.58
C SER A 66 21.88 -9.19 -10.45
N ILE A 67 21.45 -9.10 -11.72
CA ILE A 67 21.85 -8.02 -12.62
C ILE A 67 21.30 -6.67 -12.14
N VAL A 68 20.03 -6.63 -11.73
CA VAL A 68 19.40 -5.43 -11.19
C VAL A 68 20.09 -4.97 -9.92
N PHE A 69 20.34 -5.89 -8.97
CA PHE A 69 21.01 -5.54 -7.73
C PHE A 69 22.44 -5.06 -7.95
N GLU A 70 23.26 -5.77 -8.72
CA GLU A 70 24.67 -5.43 -8.87
C GLU A 70 24.92 -4.15 -9.66
N LYS A 71 24.16 -3.93 -10.75
CA LYS A 71 24.39 -2.78 -11.63
C LYS A 71 23.57 -1.58 -11.22
N PHE A 72 22.29 -1.78 -10.89
CA PHE A 72 21.35 -0.68 -10.67
C PHE A 72 21.45 -0.14 -9.24
N SER A 73 21.58 -1.01 -8.23
CA SER A 73 21.71 -0.56 -6.83
C SER A 73 22.95 0.30 -6.61
N LYS A 74 24.11 -0.13 -7.14
CA LYS A 74 25.38 0.60 -7.03
C LYS A 74 25.40 1.92 -7.82
N TRP A 75 24.63 2.00 -8.90
CA TRP A 75 24.54 3.19 -9.74
C TRP A 75 23.54 4.22 -9.18
N PHE A 76 22.37 3.76 -8.73
CA PHE A 76 21.27 4.62 -8.28
C PHE A 76 21.43 5.11 -6.84
N LEU A 77 22.07 4.32 -5.96
CA LEU A 77 22.25 4.67 -4.54
C LEU A 77 23.75 4.88 -4.27
N PHE A 78 24.11 6.10 -3.85
CA PHE A 78 25.47 6.55 -3.53
C PHE A 78 26.19 5.61 -2.55
N SER A 79 26.87 4.59 -3.07
CA SER A 79 27.97 3.77 -2.53
C SER A 79 27.91 3.22 -1.07
N LYS A 80 26.91 3.55 -0.26
CA LYS A 80 26.74 3.07 1.11
C LYS A 80 25.47 2.25 1.19
N THR A 81 25.63 0.95 1.45
CA THR A 81 24.51 0.12 1.84
C THR A 81 23.96 0.68 3.16
N PRO A 82 22.65 0.99 3.22
CA PRO A 82 22.04 1.43 4.45
C PRO A 82 22.14 0.33 5.49
N SER A 83 22.27 0.75 6.75
CA SER A 83 22.42 -0.16 7.88
C SER A 83 21.25 -1.17 7.89
N TYR A 84 21.56 -2.44 8.14
CA TYR A 84 20.56 -3.52 8.30
C TYR A 84 19.44 -3.15 9.30
N LYS A 85 19.76 -2.24 10.23
CA LYS A 85 18.87 -1.60 11.20
C LYS A 85 17.57 -1.03 10.60
N TRP A 86 17.57 -0.64 9.33
CA TRP A 86 16.40 -0.06 8.66
C TRP A 86 15.45 -1.09 8.05
N GLY A 87 15.89 -2.34 7.84
CA GLY A 87 15.10 -3.35 7.13
C GLY A 87 13.77 -3.69 7.81
N GLY A 88 13.79 -3.89 9.12
CA GLY A 88 12.59 -4.18 9.93
C GLY A 88 11.59 -3.02 9.94
N PRO A 89 12.00 -1.80 10.36
CA PRO A 89 11.12 -0.63 10.42
C PRO A 89 10.50 -0.25 9.06
N VAL A 90 11.29 -0.25 7.99
CA VAL A 90 10.78 0.08 6.63
C VAL A 90 9.76 -0.96 6.17
N ARG A 91 10.01 -2.26 6.43
CA ARG A 91 9.04 -3.31 6.13
C ARG A 91 7.74 -3.13 6.90
N ALA A 92 7.81 -2.79 8.18
CA ALA A 92 6.63 -2.51 9.01
C ALA A 92 5.83 -1.32 8.45
N MET A 93 6.52 -0.23 8.07
CA MET A 93 5.91 0.94 7.45
C MET A 93 5.21 0.59 6.13
N ILE A 94 5.87 -0.14 5.22
CA ILE A 94 5.29 -0.59 3.95
C ILE A 94 4.03 -1.43 4.18
N MET A 95 4.04 -2.30 5.19
CA MET A 95 2.87 -3.12 5.53
C MET A 95 1.68 -2.28 5.99
N VAL A 96 1.90 -1.32 6.87
CA VAL A 96 0.84 -0.42 7.37
C VAL A 96 0.31 0.46 6.25
N LEU A 97 1.18 1.06 5.44
CA LEU A 97 0.79 1.85 4.27
C LEU A 97 -0.07 1.04 3.29
N SER A 98 0.35 -0.17 2.95
CA SER A 98 -0.40 -1.03 2.05
C SER A 98 -1.78 -1.43 2.60
N ASP A 99 -1.90 -1.65 3.90
CA ASP A 99 -3.19 -1.98 4.55
C ASP A 99 -4.10 -0.74 4.60
N GLN A 100 -3.54 0.44 4.86
CA GLN A 100 -4.25 1.70 4.78
C GLN A 100 -4.75 1.97 3.35
N GLN A 101 -3.95 1.66 2.32
CA GLN A 101 -4.36 1.86 0.93
C GLN A 101 -5.58 1.01 0.55
N ILE A 102 -5.63 -0.26 0.93
CA ILE A 102 -6.78 -1.11 0.57
C ILE A 102 -8.04 -0.70 1.34
N VAL A 103 -7.92 -0.32 2.62
CA VAL A 103 -9.06 0.15 3.44
C VAL A 103 -9.60 1.47 2.90
N THR A 104 -8.73 2.44 2.62
CA THR A 104 -9.14 3.73 2.05
C THR A 104 -9.67 3.59 0.62
N GLY A 105 -9.13 2.67 -0.17
CA GLY A 105 -9.63 2.36 -1.51
C GLY A 105 -11.05 1.78 -1.49
N LEU A 106 -11.33 0.88 -0.55
CA LEU A 106 -12.68 0.37 -0.30
C LEU A 106 -13.62 1.45 0.23
N ALA A 107 -13.16 2.30 1.13
CA ALA A 107 -13.95 3.41 1.67
C ALA A 107 -14.36 4.41 0.56
N ILE A 108 -13.45 4.73 -0.36
CA ILE A 108 -13.75 5.57 -1.53
C ILE A 108 -14.82 4.92 -2.42
N LEU A 109 -14.73 3.60 -2.67
CA LEU A 109 -15.78 2.90 -3.44
C LEU A 109 -17.14 2.96 -2.73
N ILE A 110 -17.19 2.68 -1.42
CA ILE A 110 -18.43 2.73 -0.64
C ILE A 110 -19.03 4.14 -0.68
N ALA A 111 -18.20 5.17 -0.46
CA ALA A 111 -18.63 6.56 -0.49
C ALA A 111 -19.16 6.98 -1.87
N GLY A 112 -18.49 6.56 -2.94
CA GLY A 112 -18.92 6.83 -4.32
C GLY A 112 -20.27 6.20 -4.61
N TYR A 113 -20.44 4.92 -4.27
CA TYR A 113 -21.70 4.20 -4.49
C TYR A 113 -22.85 4.80 -3.66
N ALA A 114 -22.58 5.22 -2.42
CA ALA A 114 -23.57 5.89 -1.59
C ALA A 114 -24.01 7.26 -2.17
N GLN A 115 -23.12 7.95 -2.89
CA GLN A 115 -23.41 9.24 -3.53
C GLN A 115 -24.06 9.12 -4.91
N LEU A 116 -24.10 7.93 -5.52
CA LEU A 116 -24.82 7.71 -6.79
C LEU A 116 -26.31 8.08 -6.65
N SER A 117 -26.92 7.85 -5.49
CA SER A 117 -28.32 8.23 -5.21
C SER A 117 -28.52 9.75 -5.12
N CYS A 118 -27.44 10.52 -5.02
CA CYS A 118 -27.45 11.95 -4.75
C CYS A 118 -26.77 12.75 -5.88
N SER A 119 -26.75 12.15 -7.08
CA SER A 119 -26.28 12.74 -8.33
C SER A 119 -24.83 13.23 -8.30
N ILE A 120 -23.89 12.29 -8.15
CA ILE A 120 -22.47 12.53 -8.42
C ILE A 120 -22.23 12.62 -9.94
N ASP A 121 -21.31 13.48 -10.36
CA ASP A 121 -20.88 13.57 -11.75
C ASP A 121 -20.04 12.35 -12.18
N ALA A 122 -20.11 12.00 -13.46
CA ALA A 122 -19.37 10.89 -14.05
C ALA A 122 -17.85 11.06 -13.92
N TYR A 123 -17.37 12.32 -13.93
CA TYR A 123 -15.96 12.64 -13.75
C TYR A 123 -15.44 12.25 -12.36
N HIS A 124 -16.06 12.72 -11.28
CA HIS A 124 -15.65 12.38 -9.90
C HIS A 124 -15.78 10.88 -9.64
N TRP A 125 -16.82 10.26 -10.17
CA TRP A 125 -16.96 8.81 -10.13
C TRP A 125 -15.79 8.07 -10.79
N GLN A 126 -15.36 8.51 -11.98
CA GLN A 126 -14.23 7.90 -12.69
C GLN A 126 -12.92 8.06 -11.91
N ILE A 127 -12.70 9.20 -11.26
CA ILE A 127 -11.55 9.42 -10.37
C ILE A 127 -11.57 8.40 -9.23
N MET A 128 -12.70 8.30 -8.52
CA MET A 128 -12.84 7.41 -7.37
C MET A 128 -12.63 5.93 -7.73
N ALA A 129 -13.20 5.49 -8.85
CA ALA A 129 -12.99 4.13 -9.36
C ALA A 129 -11.52 3.88 -9.76
N SER A 130 -10.86 4.88 -10.35
CA SER A 130 -9.44 4.79 -10.72
C SER A 130 -8.52 4.75 -9.49
N LEU A 131 -8.84 5.50 -8.44
CA LEU A 131 -8.10 5.48 -7.16
C LEU A 131 -8.20 4.10 -6.50
N ALA A 132 -9.40 3.51 -6.46
CA ALA A 132 -9.59 2.16 -5.91
C ALA A 132 -8.81 1.09 -6.70
N TRP A 133 -8.76 1.22 -8.03
CA TRP A 133 -7.94 0.35 -8.88
C TRP A 133 -6.44 0.52 -8.59
N PHE A 134 -5.97 1.76 -8.51
CA PHE A 134 -4.57 2.06 -8.20
C PHE A 134 -4.14 1.54 -6.82
N SER A 135 -5.02 1.65 -5.81
CA SER A 135 -4.81 1.04 -4.50
C SER A 135 -4.68 -0.48 -4.57
N SER A 136 -5.55 -1.14 -5.34
CA SER A 136 -5.50 -2.60 -5.54
C SER A 136 -4.18 -3.04 -6.16
N VAL A 137 -3.68 -2.32 -7.17
CA VAL A 137 -2.37 -2.57 -7.77
C VAL A 137 -1.25 -2.40 -6.74
N THR A 138 -1.25 -1.30 -5.98
CA THR A 138 -0.24 -1.02 -4.95
C THR A 138 -0.21 -2.09 -3.86
N HIS A 139 -1.39 -2.55 -3.41
CA HIS A 139 -1.52 -3.61 -2.42
C HIS A 139 -1.03 -4.97 -2.97
N LEU A 140 -1.35 -5.28 -4.24
CA LEU A 140 -0.85 -6.47 -4.92
C LEU A 140 0.68 -6.46 -5.03
N THR A 141 1.29 -5.34 -5.42
CA THR A 141 2.76 -5.20 -5.47
C THR A 141 3.40 -5.42 -4.10
N THR A 142 2.75 -4.97 -3.02
CA THR A 142 3.22 -5.24 -1.66
C THR A 142 3.14 -6.72 -1.31
N LEU A 143 2.04 -7.39 -1.67
CA LEU A 143 1.88 -8.82 -1.46
C LEU A 143 2.91 -9.66 -2.22
N THR A 144 3.29 -9.28 -3.44
CA THR A 144 4.28 -10.02 -4.24
C THR A 144 5.69 -9.88 -3.68
N LEU A 145 6.10 -8.67 -3.26
CA LEU A 145 7.46 -8.45 -2.74
C LEU A 145 7.62 -8.89 -1.27
N LEU A 146 6.57 -8.83 -0.46
CA LEU A 146 6.59 -9.28 0.93
C LEU A 146 6.02 -10.69 1.11
N GLN A 147 5.83 -11.46 0.03
CA GLN A 147 5.20 -12.79 0.08
C GLN A 147 5.87 -13.74 1.08
N ASP A 148 7.20 -13.69 1.22
CA ASP A 148 7.95 -14.61 2.09
C ASP A 148 7.73 -14.30 3.57
N TYR A 149 7.43 -13.03 3.90
CA TYR A 149 6.95 -12.66 5.23
C TYR A 149 5.61 -13.33 5.53
N LEU A 150 4.69 -13.18 4.58
CA LEU A 150 3.28 -13.52 4.76
C LEU A 150 3.04 -15.03 4.67
N LYS A 151 3.95 -15.79 4.06
CA LYS A 151 3.97 -17.26 4.12
C LYS A 151 4.06 -17.77 5.56
N GLN A 152 4.76 -17.05 6.45
CA GLN A 152 4.86 -17.41 7.87
C GLN A 152 3.56 -17.13 8.64
N ARG A 153 2.67 -16.28 8.09
CA ARG A 153 1.38 -15.88 8.70
C ARG A 153 0.25 -16.02 7.67
N PRO A 154 -0.18 -17.26 7.34
CA PRO A 154 -1.13 -17.50 6.27
C PRO A 154 -2.49 -16.81 6.48
N ALA A 155 -2.93 -16.64 7.74
CA ALA A 155 -4.18 -15.94 8.05
C ALA A 155 -4.18 -14.48 7.56
N LEU A 156 -3.11 -13.73 7.83
CA LEU A 156 -2.96 -12.35 7.36
C LEU A 156 -2.90 -12.29 5.83
N ARG A 157 -2.22 -13.26 5.20
CA ARG A 157 -2.16 -13.37 3.75
C ARG A 157 -3.54 -13.59 3.13
N ILE A 158 -4.33 -14.51 3.70
CA ILE A 158 -5.68 -14.80 3.22
C ILE A 158 -6.59 -13.58 3.36
N LEU A 159 -6.54 -12.91 4.52
CA LEU A 159 -7.32 -11.70 4.76
C LEU A 159 -6.99 -10.59 3.74
N ARG A 160 -5.70 -10.37 3.47
CA ARG A 160 -5.24 -9.38 2.49
C ARG A 160 -5.69 -9.71 1.07
N VAL A 161 -5.55 -10.98 0.65
CA VAL A 161 -6.01 -11.43 -0.67
C VAL A 161 -7.53 -11.31 -0.78
N PHE A 162 -8.27 -11.66 0.28
CA PHE A 162 -9.72 -11.53 0.31
C PHE A 162 -10.17 -10.08 0.06
N TRP A 163 -9.65 -9.12 0.82
CA TRP A 163 -10.00 -7.70 0.64
C TRP A 163 -9.53 -7.14 -0.70
N LEU A 164 -8.38 -7.60 -1.21
CA LEU A 164 -7.93 -7.28 -2.55
C LEU A 164 -8.92 -7.75 -3.62
N LEU A 165 -9.40 -9.00 -3.53
CA LEU A 165 -10.37 -9.53 -4.48
C LEU A 165 -11.68 -8.74 -4.45
N VAL A 166 -12.17 -8.38 -3.26
CA VAL A 166 -13.35 -7.51 -3.12
C VAL A 166 -13.11 -6.17 -3.82
N ALA A 167 -11.99 -5.50 -3.56
CA ALA A 167 -11.68 -4.20 -4.15
C ALA A 167 -11.52 -4.26 -5.68
N VAL A 168 -10.86 -5.30 -6.21
CA VAL A 168 -10.66 -5.49 -7.65
C VAL A 168 -11.97 -5.78 -8.36
N LEU A 169 -12.79 -6.71 -7.83
CA LEU A 169 -14.07 -7.06 -8.44
C LEU A 169 -15.05 -5.88 -8.41
N TRP A 170 -15.08 -5.16 -7.29
CA TRP A 170 -15.94 -3.99 -7.14
C TRP A 170 -15.46 -2.82 -8.01
N GLY A 171 -14.17 -2.50 -7.98
CA GLY A 171 -13.58 -1.43 -8.80
C GLY A 171 -13.73 -1.68 -10.31
N THR A 172 -13.58 -2.93 -10.77
CA THR A 172 -13.83 -3.27 -12.18
C THR A 172 -15.29 -3.06 -12.57
N MET A 173 -16.26 -3.50 -11.76
CA MET A 173 -17.67 -3.20 -12.01
C MET A 173 -17.93 -1.70 -12.16
N GLY A 174 -17.34 -0.87 -11.29
CA GLY A 174 -17.46 0.59 -11.39
C GLY A 174 -16.90 1.15 -12.70
N LEU A 175 -15.71 0.71 -13.12
CA LEU A 175 -15.09 1.13 -14.38
C LEU A 175 -15.89 0.68 -15.61
N PHE A 176 -16.39 -0.56 -15.63
CA PHE A 176 -17.22 -1.07 -16.73
C PHE A 176 -18.53 -0.31 -16.87
N ASN A 177 -19.20 0.00 -15.76
CA ASN A 177 -20.44 0.78 -15.76
C ASN A 177 -20.21 2.20 -16.31
N THR A 178 -19.08 2.81 -15.98
CA THR A 178 -18.68 4.13 -16.49
C THR A 178 -18.42 4.07 -18.00
N ARG A 179 -17.68 3.06 -18.46
CA ARG A 179 -17.39 2.90 -19.89
C ARG A 179 -18.67 2.74 -20.71
N LYS A 180 -19.62 1.95 -20.23
CA LYS A 180 -20.92 1.73 -20.89
C LYS A 180 -21.77 3.01 -20.92
N SER A 181 -21.76 3.81 -19.86
CA SER A 181 -22.51 5.08 -19.82
C SER A 181 -21.91 6.12 -20.78
N ILE A 182 -20.58 6.22 -20.87
CA ILE A 182 -19.91 7.09 -21.85
C ILE A 182 -20.21 6.64 -23.29
N GLU A 183 -20.25 5.34 -23.55
CA GLU A 183 -20.59 4.79 -24.87
C GLU A 183 -22.04 5.13 -25.28
N LEU A 184 -22.99 5.02 -24.35
CA LEU A 184 -24.39 5.44 -24.56
C LEU A 184 -24.53 6.95 -24.75
N TYR A 185 -23.68 7.76 -24.10
CA TYR A 185 -23.66 9.20 -24.28
C TYR A 185 -23.13 9.61 -25.67
N ASN A 186 -22.03 9.00 -26.12
CA ASN A 186 -21.44 9.30 -27.43
C ASN A 186 -22.28 8.75 -28.60
N ASN A 187 -22.96 7.63 -28.39
CA ASN A 187 -23.83 6.99 -29.37
C ASN A 187 -25.25 6.82 -28.80
N PRO A 188 -26.02 7.91 -28.66
CA PRO A 188 -27.34 7.84 -28.07
C PRO A 188 -28.28 7.02 -28.96
N PRO A 189 -29.14 6.16 -28.39
CA PRO A 189 -30.18 5.51 -29.15
C PRO A 189 -31.12 6.56 -29.76
N SER A 190 -31.73 6.24 -30.90
CA SER A 190 -32.50 7.20 -31.72
C SER A 190 -33.60 7.97 -30.97
N TRP A 191 -34.15 7.40 -29.90
CA TRP A 191 -35.18 8.02 -29.07
C TRP A 191 -34.65 9.04 -28.04
N ALA A 192 -33.35 9.05 -27.75
CA ALA A 192 -32.75 9.88 -26.70
C ALA A 192 -32.03 11.14 -27.25
N GLN A 193 -31.97 11.28 -28.57
CA GLN A 193 -31.09 12.23 -29.27
C GLN A 193 -31.51 13.72 -29.13
N ALA A 194 -32.75 14.00 -28.70
CA ALA A 194 -33.29 15.36 -28.58
C ALA A 194 -33.09 16.02 -27.19
N ASP A 195 -32.71 15.26 -26.16
CA ASP A 195 -32.76 15.72 -24.75
C ASP A 195 -31.38 16.08 -24.16
N PHE A 196 -30.28 15.60 -24.77
CA PHE A 196 -28.91 15.79 -24.23
C PHE A 196 -28.28 17.16 -24.51
N GLY A 197 -28.95 18.05 -25.24
CA GLY A 197 -28.36 19.30 -25.75
C GLY A 197 -28.24 20.47 -24.76
N LYS A 198 -28.66 20.32 -23.50
CA LYS A 198 -28.69 21.42 -22.52
C LYS A 198 -28.19 21.00 -21.14
N PHE A 199 -26.91 20.65 -21.04
CA PHE A 199 -26.23 20.72 -19.75
C PHE A 199 -25.47 22.05 -19.67
N PRO A 200 -25.67 22.87 -18.63
CA PRO A 200 -24.89 24.08 -18.45
C PRO A 200 -23.40 23.74 -18.35
N PRO A 201 -22.50 24.63 -18.81
CA PRO A 201 -21.07 24.42 -18.67
C PRO A 201 -20.72 24.22 -17.20
N TYR A 202 -19.89 23.21 -16.94
CA TYR A 202 -19.37 22.89 -15.61
C TYR A 202 -18.64 24.10 -15.04
N ASP A 203 -19.30 24.83 -14.14
CA ASP A 203 -18.69 25.82 -13.30
C ASP A 203 -17.88 25.07 -12.25
N GLY A 204 -16.55 25.13 -12.38
CA GLY A 204 -15.58 24.52 -11.47
C GLY A 204 -15.65 25.17 -10.09
N LEU A 205 -16.75 24.90 -9.38
CA LEU A 205 -17.01 25.43 -8.07
C LEU A 205 -15.98 24.86 -7.10
N GLU A 206 -15.45 25.80 -6.34
CA GLU A 206 -14.20 25.77 -5.62
C GLU A 206 -14.03 24.54 -4.71
N GLU A 207 -13.23 23.56 -5.16
CA GLU A 207 -12.82 22.40 -4.36
C GLU A 207 -11.78 22.74 -3.27
N ASN A 208 -11.46 24.03 -3.07
CA ASN A 208 -10.31 24.50 -2.28
C ASN A 208 -10.56 24.50 -0.75
N GLY A 209 -11.75 24.12 -0.30
CA GLY A 209 -12.11 24.08 1.12
C GLY A 209 -11.55 22.85 1.84
N TRP A 210 -10.95 23.06 3.02
CA TRP A 210 -10.51 21.96 3.89
C TRP A 210 -11.72 21.32 4.56
N ALA A 211 -12.04 20.11 4.13
CA ALA A 211 -13.15 19.33 4.63
C ALA A 211 -12.67 18.16 5.52
N PHE A 212 -13.58 17.52 6.26
CA PHE A 212 -13.25 16.48 7.24
C PHE A 212 -12.49 15.31 6.61
N GLY A 213 -12.88 14.92 5.39
CA GLY A 213 -12.20 13.86 4.65
C GLY A 213 -10.72 14.15 4.37
N GLN A 214 -10.38 15.42 4.13
CA GLN A 214 -9.00 15.85 3.83
C GLN A 214 -8.10 15.81 5.06
N ILE A 215 -8.62 16.21 6.24
CA ILE A 215 -7.89 16.15 7.51
C ILE A 215 -7.55 14.70 7.87
N ILE A 216 -8.50 13.78 7.69
CA ILE A 216 -8.28 12.35 7.93
C ILE A 216 -7.19 11.79 7.01
N SER A 217 -7.20 12.14 5.72
CA SER A 217 -6.16 11.68 4.79
C SER A 217 -4.75 12.08 5.23
N VAL A 218 -4.58 13.28 5.80
CA VAL A 218 -3.29 13.75 6.35
C VAL A 218 -2.96 13.04 7.66
N LEU A 219 -3.93 12.90 8.57
CA LEU A 219 -3.72 12.21 9.85
C LEU A 219 -3.33 10.74 9.66
N LEU A 220 -3.94 10.06 8.70
CA LEU A 220 -3.61 8.66 8.41
C LEU A 220 -2.16 8.51 7.90
N LEU A 221 -1.56 9.54 7.29
CA LEU A 221 -0.14 9.52 6.90
C LEU A 221 0.81 9.53 8.11
N ALA A 222 0.36 9.96 9.28
CA ALA A 222 1.18 9.94 10.50
C ALA A 222 1.37 8.52 11.05
N VAL A 223 0.40 7.62 10.87
CA VAL A 223 0.44 6.26 11.45
C VAL A 223 1.65 5.46 10.95
N PRO A 224 1.94 5.38 9.63
CA PRO A 224 3.15 4.72 9.14
C PRO A 224 4.45 5.32 9.65
N LEU A 225 4.51 6.65 9.84
CA LEU A 225 5.69 7.33 10.35
C LEU A 225 5.92 7.01 11.82
N LEU A 226 4.86 6.92 12.62
CA LEU A 226 4.93 6.49 14.01
C LEU A 226 5.42 5.05 14.11
N THR A 227 4.87 4.12 13.31
CA THR A 227 5.34 2.73 13.27
C THR A 227 6.83 2.65 12.89
N MET A 228 7.30 3.49 11.97
CA MET A 228 8.72 3.55 11.62
C MET A 228 9.56 4.10 12.78
N ALA A 229 9.11 5.15 13.45
CA ALA A 229 9.82 5.76 14.57
C ALA A 229 9.94 4.80 15.77
N GLU A 230 8.87 4.07 16.10
CA GLU A 230 8.86 3.02 17.11
C GLU A 230 9.86 1.92 16.76
N GLY A 231 9.82 1.42 15.52
CA GLY A 231 10.75 0.39 15.06
C GLY A 231 12.22 0.83 15.12
N LEU A 232 12.52 2.10 14.82
CA LEU A 232 13.87 2.63 14.96
C LEU A 232 14.28 2.77 16.42
N SER A 233 13.39 3.30 17.27
CA SER A 233 13.61 3.39 18.71
C SER A 233 13.97 2.03 19.30
N ASP A 234 13.23 0.98 18.94
CA ASP A 234 13.50 -0.39 19.37
C ASP A 234 14.87 -0.87 18.94
N VAL A 235 15.28 -0.58 17.70
CA VAL A 235 16.60 -0.97 17.17
C VAL A 235 17.75 -0.24 17.86
N TYR A 236 17.59 1.02 18.25
CA TYR A 236 18.61 1.78 18.99
C TYR A 236 18.63 1.46 20.49
N ALA A 237 17.51 1.01 21.06
CA ALA A 237 17.43 0.56 22.45
C ALA A 237 18.11 -0.80 22.70
N MET A 238 18.47 -1.54 21.65
CA MET A 238 19.15 -2.83 21.77
C MET A 238 20.60 -2.68 22.28
N PRO A 239 20.99 -3.38 23.37
CA PRO A 239 22.35 -3.34 23.88
C PRO A 239 23.37 -3.89 22.87
N SER A 240 24.54 -3.24 22.78
CA SER A 240 25.63 -3.53 21.83
C SER A 240 26.09 -4.99 21.80
N ASN A 241 25.91 -5.70 22.90
CA ASN A 241 26.41 -7.06 23.10
C ASN A 241 25.56 -8.12 22.37
N SER A 242 24.34 -7.77 21.95
CA SER A 242 23.47 -8.60 21.12
C SER A 242 23.66 -8.32 19.61
N GLN A 243 24.41 -7.28 19.25
CA GLN A 243 24.67 -6.88 17.86
C GLN A 243 25.92 -7.53 17.26
N ALA A 244 26.75 -8.16 18.10
CA ALA A 244 27.75 -9.10 17.63
C ALA A 244 27.06 -10.44 17.39
N ILE A 245 26.94 -10.85 16.13
CA ILE A 245 27.09 -12.27 15.81
C ILE A 245 28.54 -12.59 16.22
N SER A 246 28.76 -12.86 17.51
CA SER A 246 30.06 -13.29 17.99
C SER A 246 30.23 -14.73 17.50
N LEU A 247 30.92 -14.89 16.37
CA LEU A 247 31.65 -16.12 16.07
C LEU A 247 32.72 -16.29 17.16
N SER A 248 32.32 -16.72 18.35
CA SER A 248 33.25 -17.20 19.37
C SER A 248 33.63 -18.63 18.97
N THR A 249 34.74 -18.76 18.25
CA THR A 249 35.39 -20.05 18.04
C THR A 249 36.10 -20.41 19.33
N THR A 250 35.45 -21.17 20.19
CA THR A 250 36.13 -21.93 21.24
C THR A 250 36.07 -23.40 20.85
N ASN A 251 37.23 -23.95 20.49
CA ASN A 251 37.54 -25.36 20.22
C ASN A 251 36.38 -26.24 19.72
N ASN A 252 36.34 -26.43 18.40
CA ASN A 252 35.54 -27.42 17.65
C ASN A 252 34.00 -27.40 17.78
N THR A 253 33.39 -26.42 18.45
CA THR A 253 31.94 -26.20 18.39
C THR A 253 31.59 -24.80 17.92
N GLN A 254 30.89 -24.70 16.78
CA GLN A 254 30.26 -23.44 16.35
C GLN A 254 28.92 -23.28 17.06
N HIS A 255 28.83 -22.31 17.97
CA HIS A 255 27.57 -21.86 18.55
C HIS A 255 27.01 -20.72 17.69
N VAL A 256 26.02 -21.02 16.85
CA VAL A 256 25.29 -19.98 16.10
C VAL A 256 24.10 -19.54 16.95
N ILE A 257 24.20 -18.37 17.58
CA ILE A 257 23.05 -17.73 18.23
C ILE A 257 22.29 -16.97 17.13
N GLN A 258 21.24 -17.59 16.60
CA GLN A 258 20.33 -16.91 15.66
C GLN A 258 19.31 -16.12 16.48
N TYR A 259 19.42 -14.79 16.49
CA TYR A 259 18.35 -13.93 16.99
C TYR A 259 17.20 -13.95 15.98
N GLN A 260 16.16 -14.70 16.31
CA GLN A 260 14.89 -14.65 15.59
C GLN A 260 13.96 -13.74 16.40
N PRO A 261 13.52 -12.59 15.86
CA PRO A 261 12.48 -11.83 16.53
C PRO A 261 11.19 -12.66 16.42
N GLU A 262 10.85 -13.38 17.50
CA GLU A 262 9.55 -14.02 17.62
C GLU A 262 8.49 -12.93 17.56
N GLY A 263 7.74 -12.91 16.45
CA GLY A 263 6.71 -11.93 16.18
C GLY A 263 5.47 -12.16 17.02
N ASN A 264 5.59 -12.01 18.34
CA ASN A 264 4.47 -11.89 19.25
C ASN A 264 4.62 -10.56 20.00
N TRP A 265 3.61 -9.70 19.94
CA TRP A 265 3.56 -8.39 20.61
C TRP A 265 3.38 -8.54 22.14
N SER A 266 4.15 -9.44 22.75
CA SER A 266 4.23 -9.65 24.18
C SER A 266 5.71 -9.50 24.54
N TYR A 267 6.06 -8.33 25.04
CA TYR A 267 7.33 -8.11 25.72
C TYR A 267 7.51 -9.22 26.76
N HIS A 268 8.70 -9.82 26.76
CA HIS A 268 9.22 -10.89 27.62
C HIS A 268 9.50 -12.23 26.90
N GLN A 269 10.79 -12.60 26.99
CA GLN A 269 11.46 -13.86 26.59
C GLN A 269 11.94 -13.98 25.14
N ALA A 270 13.17 -13.53 24.93
CA ALA A 270 14.03 -14.08 23.88
C ALA A 270 14.33 -15.55 24.23
N ARG A 271 13.82 -16.50 23.44
CA ARG A 271 14.17 -17.91 23.55
C ARG A 271 15.44 -18.16 22.74
N THR A 272 16.56 -18.40 23.41
CA THR A 272 17.81 -18.80 22.76
C THR A 272 17.67 -20.22 22.22
N MET A 273 17.53 -20.41 20.91
CA MET A 273 17.71 -21.72 20.28
C MET A 273 19.20 -21.93 19.98
N SER A 274 19.84 -22.81 20.76
CA SER A 274 21.20 -23.27 20.53
C SER A 274 21.20 -24.51 19.63
N TYR A 275 21.72 -24.37 18.41
CA TYR A 275 21.98 -25.50 17.52
C TYR A 275 23.48 -25.84 17.54
N THR A 276 23.82 -27.05 17.99
CA THR A 276 25.19 -27.58 17.95
C THR A 276 25.38 -28.37 16.66
N ARG A 277 26.29 -27.93 15.79
CA ARG A 277 26.73 -28.71 14.62
C ARG A 277 28.07 -29.36 14.97
N ASN A 278 28.11 -30.69 15.07
CA ASN A 278 29.37 -31.43 15.22
C ASN A 278 30.01 -31.54 13.83
N CYS A 279 31.10 -30.82 13.60
CA CYS A 279 31.97 -31.06 12.47
C CYS A 279 32.98 -32.13 12.88
N GLY A 280 32.72 -33.39 12.50
CA GLY A 280 33.68 -34.47 12.66
C GLY A 280 34.92 -34.19 11.82
N GLY A 281 36.04 -33.91 12.47
CA GLY A 281 37.35 -33.96 11.87
C GLY A 281 37.78 -35.41 11.75
N ASN A 282 37.96 -35.90 10.52
CA ASN A 282 38.84 -37.05 10.30
C ASN A 282 40.26 -36.50 10.26
N GLU A 283 40.94 -36.55 11.40
CA GLU A 283 42.40 -36.47 11.49
C GLU A 283 42.97 -37.90 11.43
N VAL A 284 43.91 -38.08 10.50
CA VAL A 284 44.88 -39.19 10.30
C VAL A 284 44.34 -40.53 9.83
#